data_AF-A0A0B1Y7X3-F1
#
_entry.id   AF-A0A0B1Y7X3-F1
#
_cell.length_a   1.000
_cell.length_b   1.000
_cell.length_c   1.000
_cell.angle_alpha   90.00
_cell.angle_beta   90.00
_cell.angle_gamma   90.00
#
_symmetry.space_group_name_H-M   'P 1'
#
loop_
_entity.id
_entity.type
_entity.pdbx_description
1 polymer ?
#
loop_
_entity_poly.entity_id
_entity_poly.type
_entity_poly.pdbx_seq_one_letter_code
_entity_poly.pdbx_strand_id
1 'polypeptide(L)'
;MATPGTVASIEWTDSKRYLWMLGALTITLPMIAAALALSTGWHPLWWAGPFIVFTIIPLLDYLIGDDRDNPPEAVVPELEKQRYYRRIVYLATTVLYVSFAAAMWVLHTYQLTWYDYIAFAFSLGVVTGISINTAHELGHKTNGFERWLAKITLAPVAYGHFFVEHNRGHHVRVATPADPASARFGESFWEFLPRTVVGSVKSAWALEKQRLERNGHSVWSWRNDVLNAWAMTVVLWAVCIAFVGIKAVPFLLIQAVYGASLLEVVNYLEHYGLCRKQLPSGRYERCTPQHSWNSNHVVTNLFLYQLQRHADHHANPTRSFQALRHFEHSPQLPAGYAAMVMLAYVPPLWFRVMNPRVIAHYQGDMSQANIKPSIREQVVAQYPARA
;
A
#
# COMPACT_ATOMS: atom_id res chain seq x y z
N MET A 1 34.38 -13.67 40.51
CA MET A 1 34.04 -12.72 39.42
C MET A 1 33.81 -13.52 38.16
N ALA A 2 32.56 -13.68 37.75
CA ALA A 2 32.23 -14.34 36.48
C ALA A 2 32.46 -13.33 35.34
N THR A 3 33.28 -13.70 34.38
CA THR A 3 33.47 -12.98 33.11
C THR A 3 32.12 -12.83 32.40
N PRO A 4 31.76 -11.64 31.89
CA PRO A 4 30.59 -11.52 31.03
C PRO A 4 30.82 -12.38 29.80
N GLY A 5 29.98 -13.41 29.61
CA GLY A 5 30.00 -14.23 28.41
C GLY A 5 29.81 -13.33 27.20
N THR A 6 30.76 -13.38 26.27
CA THR A 6 30.62 -12.84 24.92
C THR A 6 29.37 -13.47 24.31
N VAL A 7 28.30 -12.69 24.19
CA VAL A 7 27.12 -13.09 23.40
C VAL A 7 27.64 -13.35 21.99
N ALA A 8 27.59 -14.60 21.54
CA ALA A 8 28.00 -14.97 20.19
C ALA A 8 27.27 -14.06 19.20
N SER A 9 28.02 -13.38 18.34
CA SER A 9 27.44 -12.58 17.26
C SER A 9 26.59 -13.50 16.40
N ILE A 10 25.28 -13.27 16.36
CA ILE A 10 24.39 -14.02 15.47
C ILE A 10 24.77 -13.65 14.03
N GLU A 11 25.43 -14.57 13.33
CA GLU A 11 25.67 -14.43 11.90
C GLU A 11 24.35 -14.70 11.15
N TRP A 12 23.78 -13.64 10.58
CA TRP A 12 22.61 -13.72 9.73
C TRP A 12 22.84 -12.92 8.46
N THR A 13 22.39 -13.46 7.33
CA THR A 13 22.47 -12.80 6.03
C THR A 13 21.10 -12.77 5.37
N ASP A 14 20.80 -11.65 4.70
CA ASP A 14 19.59 -11.55 3.89
C ASP A 14 19.80 -12.29 2.57
N SER A 15 19.24 -13.50 2.47
CA SER A 15 19.26 -14.34 1.27
C SER A 15 18.67 -13.67 0.03
N LYS A 16 17.84 -12.64 0.23
CA LYS A 16 17.13 -11.90 -0.83
C LYS A 16 17.75 -10.53 -1.09
N ARG A 17 18.90 -10.20 -0.48
CA ARG A 17 19.51 -8.86 -0.51
C ARG A 17 19.47 -8.21 -1.90
N TYR A 18 19.92 -8.91 -2.93
CA TYR A 18 19.99 -8.32 -4.28
C TYR A 18 18.65 -8.34 -5.03
N LEU A 19 17.72 -9.21 -4.63
CA LEU A 19 16.41 -9.34 -5.25
C LEU A 19 15.49 -8.16 -4.93
N TRP A 20 15.76 -7.37 -3.89
CA TRP A 20 15.01 -6.14 -3.60
C TRP A 20 15.04 -5.11 -4.75
N MET A 21 16.02 -5.20 -5.67
CA MET A 21 16.04 -4.37 -6.88
C MET A 21 14.88 -4.69 -7.84
N LEU A 22 14.24 -5.85 -7.72
CA LEU A 22 13.07 -6.22 -8.52
C LEU A 22 11.87 -5.29 -8.29
N GLY A 23 11.75 -4.67 -7.10
CA GLY A 23 10.75 -3.63 -6.87
C GLY A 23 10.95 -2.43 -7.81
N ALA A 24 12.18 -1.95 -7.96
CA ALA A 24 12.49 -0.88 -8.91
C ALA A 24 12.36 -1.33 -10.37
N LEU A 25 12.70 -2.59 -10.69
CA LEU A 25 12.49 -3.16 -12.03
C LEU A 25 11.01 -3.21 -12.42
N THR A 26 10.12 -3.53 -11.49
CA THR A 26 8.67 -3.58 -11.76
C THR A 26 8.13 -2.22 -12.17
N ILE A 27 8.75 -1.13 -11.69
CA ILE A 27 8.38 0.25 -12.05
C ILE A 27 8.76 0.57 -13.50
N THR A 28 9.73 -0.11 -14.12
CA THR A 28 10.09 0.13 -15.54
C THR A 28 9.16 -0.57 -16.54
N LEU A 29 8.23 -1.40 -16.09
CA LEU A 29 7.38 -2.22 -16.96
C LEU A 29 6.65 -1.43 -18.06
N PRO A 30 6.04 -0.25 -17.80
CA PRO A 30 5.39 0.55 -18.83
C PRO A 30 6.35 1.01 -19.93
N MET A 31 7.63 1.27 -19.60
CA MET A 31 8.63 1.66 -20.60
C MET A 31 9.01 0.48 -21.50
N ILE A 32 9.26 -0.68 -20.89
CA ILE A 32 9.61 -1.91 -21.63
C ILE A 32 8.44 -2.30 -22.54
N ALA A 33 7.22 -2.27 -21.99
CA ALA A 33 5.99 -2.55 -22.71
C ALA A 33 5.77 -1.60 -23.88
N ALA A 34 5.94 -0.28 -23.67
CA ALA A 34 5.82 0.71 -24.73
C ALA A 34 6.85 0.50 -25.84
N ALA A 35 8.12 0.24 -25.49
CA ALA A 35 9.17 -0.01 -26.46
C ALA A 35 8.87 -1.26 -27.33
N LEU A 36 8.40 -2.35 -26.70
CA LEU A 36 8.01 -3.56 -27.40
C LEU A 36 6.75 -3.34 -28.26
N ALA A 37 5.74 -2.65 -27.74
CA ALA A 37 4.50 -2.37 -28.47
C ALA A 37 4.77 -1.52 -29.72
N LEU A 38 5.60 -0.47 -29.58
CA LEU A 38 5.96 0.42 -30.69
C LEU A 38 6.84 -0.27 -31.74
N SER A 39 7.76 -1.15 -31.33
CA SER A 39 8.66 -1.84 -32.27
C SER A 39 7.97 -3.00 -33.02
N THR A 40 7.00 -3.65 -32.40
CA THR A 40 6.32 -4.82 -32.99
C THR A 40 4.96 -4.47 -33.63
N GLY A 41 4.35 -3.36 -33.23
CA GLY A 41 2.95 -3.04 -33.55
C GLY A 41 1.93 -3.93 -32.80
N TRP A 42 2.36 -4.73 -31.82
CA TRP A 42 1.48 -5.67 -31.13
C TRP A 42 0.74 -5.00 -29.96
N HIS A 43 -0.48 -4.54 -30.23
CA HIS A 43 -1.34 -3.79 -29.30
C HIS A 43 -1.52 -4.39 -27.88
N PRO A 44 -1.67 -5.72 -27.68
CA PRO A 44 -1.81 -6.29 -26.34
C PRO A 44 -0.67 -5.96 -25.37
N LEU A 45 0.52 -5.61 -25.86
CA LEU A 45 1.66 -5.24 -25.02
C LEU A 45 1.39 -3.99 -24.17
N TRP A 46 0.49 -3.09 -24.58
CA TRP A 46 0.11 -1.93 -23.77
C TRP A 46 -0.57 -2.31 -22.45
N TRP A 47 -1.11 -3.54 -22.33
CA TRP A 47 -1.69 -4.12 -21.10
C TRP A 47 -0.67 -4.86 -20.22
N ALA A 48 0.63 -4.79 -20.53
CA ALA A 48 1.64 -5.56 -19.81
C ALA A 48 1.66 -5.28 -18.30
N GLY A 49 1.39 -4.05 -17.84
CA GLY A 49 1.35 -3.73 -16.42
C GLY A 49 0.32 -4.59 -15.66
N PRO A 50 -0.99 -4.46 -15.96
CA PRO A 50 -2.03 -5.29 -15.36
C PRO A 50 -1.81 -6.78 -15.59
N PHE A 51 -1.39 -7.19 -16.79
CA PHE A 51 -1.18 -8.60 -17.09
C PHE A 51 -0.07 -9.21 -16.22
N ILE A 52 1.08 -8.55 -16.10
CA ILE A 52 2.19 -9.05 -15.27
C ILE A 52 1.78 -9.08 -13.81
N VAL A 53 1.18 -7.99 -13.30
CA VAL A 53 0.86 -7.88 -11.88
C VAL A 53 -0.28 -8.79 -11.45
N PHE A 54 -1.32 -8.96 -12.26
CA PHE A 54 -2.51 -9.73 -11.87
C PHE A 54 -2.56 -11.15 -12.45
N THR A 55 -1.59 -11.54 -13.29
CA THR A 55 -1.49 -12.92 -13.84
C THR A 55 -0.14 -13.57 -13.55
N ILE A 56 0.95 -12.94 -14.02
CA ILE A 56 2.29 -13.56 -13.93
C ILE A 56 2.77 -13.62 -12.48
N ILE A 57 2.61 -12.54 -11.71
CA ILE A 57 2.99 -12.50 -10.30
C ILE A 57 2.23 -13.54 -9.47
N PRO A 58 0.88 -13.63 -9.51
CA PRO A 58 0.15 -14.68 -8.80
C PRO A 58 0.57 -16.10 -9.18
N LEU A 59 0.87 -16.34 -10.46
CA LEU A 59 1.37 -17.63 -10.91
C LEU A 59 2.74 -17.94 -10.29
N LEU A 60 3.66 -16.97 -10.27
CA LEU A 60 4.97 -17.14 -9.66
C LEU A 60 4.87 -17.28 -8.13
N ASP A 61 3.97 -16.56 -7.46
CA ASP A 61 3.68 -16.73 -6.03
C ASP A 61 3.22 -18.16 -5.73
N TYR A 62 2.37 -18.74 -6.58
CA TYR A 62 1.92 -20.13 -6.46
C TYR A 62 3.05 -21.14 -6.69
N LEU A 63 3.91 -20.90 -7.67
CA LEU A 63 5.01 -21.80 -8.03
C LEU A 63 6.19 -21.73 -7.05
N ILE A 64 6.49 -20.56 -6.49
CA ILE A 64 7.64 -20.33 -5.60
C ILE A 64 7.26 -20.48 -4.12
N GLY A 65 6.08 -19.98 -3.72
CA GLY A 65 5.56 -20.10 -2.36
C GLY A 65 6.01 -18.99 -1.39
N ASP A 66 5.98 -19.32 -0.09
CA ASP A 66 6.11 -18.36 1.01
C ASP A 66 7.55 -18.16 1.52
N ASP A 67 7.83 -16.94 1.96
CA ASP A 67 9.09 -16.53 2.57
C ASP A 67 9.09 -16.74 4.08
N ARG A 68 9.51 -17.92 4.55
CA ARG A 68 9.50 -18.23 5.99
C ARG A 68 10.63 -17.56 6.79
N ASP A 69 11.54 -16.83 6.14
CA ASP A 69 12.69 -16.24 6.78
C ASP A 69 12.34 -14.94 7.51
N ASN A 70 12.59 -14.92 8.82
CA ASN A 70 12.56 -13.71 9.63
C ASN A 70 13.97 -13.29 10.03
N PRO A 71 14.33 -12.00 9.94
CA PRO A 71 15.53 -11.51 10.57
C PRO A 71 15.42 -11.70 12.10
N PRO A 72 16.45 -12.24 12.77
CA PRO A 72 16.50 -12.30 14.22
C PRO A 72 16.41 -10.89 14.81
N GLU A 73 15.67 -10.72 15.91
CA GLU A 73 15.44 -9.40 16.51
C GLU A 73 16.75 -8.68 16.88
N ALA A 74 17.78 -9.44 17.28
CA ALA A 74 19.10 -8.91 17.59
C ALA A 74 19.84 -8.28 16.39
N VAL A 75 19.49 -8.67 15.15
CA VAL A 75 20.14 -8.20 13.92
C VAL A 75 19.42 -6.97 13.33
N VAL A 76 18.14 -6.75 13.69
CA VAL A 76 17.31 -5.66 13.16
C VAL A 76 17.98 -4.28 13.28
N PRO A 77 18.55 -3.85 14.42
CA PRO A 77 19.16 -2.53 14.53
C PRO A 77 20.32 -2.30 13.56
N GLU A 78 21.14 -3.32 13.29
CA GLU A 78 22.24 -3.23 12.33
C GLU A 78 21.73 -3.29 10.89
N LEU A 79 20.71 -4.11 10.62
CA LEU A 79 20.08 -4.21 9.31
C LEU A 79 19.45 -2.89 8.86
N GLU A 80 18.81 -2.16 9.78
CA GLU A 80 18.17 -0.86 9.50
C GLU A 80 19.17 0.28 9.20
N LYS A 81 20.41 0.18 9.72
CA LYS A 81 21.48 1.14 9.43
C LYS A 81 22.05 0.97 8.02
N GLN A 82 21.82 -0.17 7.36
CA GLN A 82 22.44 -0.45 6.07
C GLN A 82 21.86 0.44 4.96
N ARG A 83 22.73 1.29 4.40
CA ARG A 83 22.37 2.26 3.35
C ARG A 83 21.89 1.62 2.05
N TYR A 84 22.20 0.33 1.83
CA TYR A 84 21.81 -0.41 0.64
C TYR A 84 20.29 -0.43 0.44
N TYR A 85 19.52 -0.86 1.44
CA TYR A 85 18.06 -0.95 1.37
C TYR A 85 17.41 0.41 1.13
N ARG A 86 17.92 1.45 1.79
CA ARG A 86 17.46 2.82 1.59
C ARG A 86 17.71 3.33 0.16
N ARG A 87 18.89 3.01 -0.41
CA ARG A 87 19.22 3.39 -1.80
C ARG A 87 18.31 2.70 -2.81
N ILE A 88 17.81 1.49 -2.54
CA ILE A 88 16.84 0.82 -3.41
C ILE A 88 15.53 1.62 -3.48
N VAL A 89 15.02 2.09 -2.35
CA VAL A 89 13.79 2.88 -2.30
C VAL A 89 13.99 4.24 -2.99
N TYR A 90 15.16 4.87 -2.86
CA TYR A 90 15.49 6.08 -3.62
C TYR A 90 15.55 5.82 -5.13
N LEU A 91 16.19 4.72 -5.54
CA LEU A 91 16.25 4.29 -6.92
C LEU A 91 14.84 4.05 -7.47
N ALA A 92 13.95 3.43 -6.70
CA ALA A 92 12.56 3.21 -7.09
C ALA A 92 11.83 4.54 -7.38
N THR A 93 12.00 5.56 -6.53
CA THR A 93 11.45 6.90 -6.80
C THR A 93 12.05 7.52 -8.07
N THR A 94 13.36 7.38 -8.30
CA THR A 94 13.99 7.88 -9.53
C THR A 94 13.44 7.18 -10.77
N VAL A 95 13.35 5.84 -10.72
CA VAL A 95 12.83 5.01 -11.81
C VAL A 95 11.36 5.31 -12.09
N LEU A 96 10.57 5.62 -11.07
CA LEU A 96 9.18 6.09 -11.22
C LEU A 96 9.12 7.34 -12.10
N TYR A 97 9.93 8.35 -11.81
CA TYR A 97 9.92 9.60 -12.57
C TYR A 97 10.47 9.41 -13.99
N VAL A 98 11.47 8.55 -14.19
CA VAL A 98 11.93 8.18 -15.54
C VAL A 98 10.81 7.48 -16.32
N SER A 99 10.10 6.53 -15.70
CA SER A 99 9.01 5.79 -16.33
C SER A 99 7.81 6.68 -16.64
N PHE A 100 7.48 7.60 -15.73
CA PHE A 100 6.42 8.57 -15.91
C PHE A 100 6.74 9.58 -17.02
N ALA A 101 7.97 10.10 -17.05
CA ALA A 101 8.43 11.00 -18.11
C ALA A 101 8.47 10.30 -19.48
N ALA A 102 8.93 9.04 -19.53
CA ALA A 102 8.89 8.23 -20.74
C ALA A 102 7.45 8.01 -21.22
N ALA A 103 6.50 7.77 -20.33
CA ALA A 103 5.08 7.67 -20.71
C ALA A 103 4.54 8.99 -21.29
N MET A 104 4.90 10.14 -20.71
CA MET A 104 4.53 11.44 -21.27
C MET A 104 5.19 11.68 -22.63
N TRP A 105 6.45 11.26 -22.82
CA TRP A 105 7.13 11.31 -24.11
C TRP A 105 6.43 10.45 -25.16
N VAL A 106 6.05 9.21 -24.82
CA VAL A 106 5.27 8.34 -25.72
C VAL A 106 3.96 9.01 -26.13
N LEU A 107 3.22 9.59 -25.17
CA LEU A 107 1.98 10.29 -25.47
C LEU A 107 2.18 11.53 -26.31
N HIS A 108 3.28 12.27 -26.12
CA HIS A 108 3.59 13.45 -26.92
C HIS A 108 3.92 13.06 -28.37
N THR A 109 4.80 12.07 -28.54
CA THR A 109 5.41 11.71 -29.83
C THR A 109 4.51 10.83 -30.70
N TYR A 110 3.78 9.88 -30.11
CA TYR A 110 3.01 8.88 -30.86
C TYR A 110 1.51 9.14 -30.76
N GLN A 111 0.80 8.84 -31.85
CA GLN A 111 -0.66 8.81 -31.88
C GLN A 111 -1.11 7.39 -31.54
N LEU A 112 -1.48 7.17 -30.28
CA LEU A 112 -2.03 5.90 -29.83
C LEU A 112 -3.49 5.78 -30.28
N THR A 113 -3.90 4.56 -30.61
CA THR A 113 -5.33 4.27 -30.71
C THR A 113 -6.00 4.47 -29.35
N TRP A 114 -7.31 4.69 -29.32
CA TRP A 114 -8.01 4.96 -28.06
C TRP A 114 -7.87 3.80 -27.05
N TYR A 115 -7.79 2.55 -27.51
CA TYR A 115 -7.64 1.39 -26.65
C TYR A 115 -6.20 1.21 -26.16
N ASP A 116 -5.19 1.50 -26.98
CA ASP A 116 -3.78 1.52 -26.54
C ASP A 116 -3.55 2.63 -25.50
N TYR A 117 -4.17 3.78 -25.71
CA TYR A 117 -4.11 4.91 -24.78
C TYR A 117 -4.67 4.52 -23.40
N ILE A 118 -5.84 3.87 -23.36
CA ILE A 118 -6.46 3.41 -22.12
C ILE A 118 -5.60 2.32 -21.47
N ALA A 119 -5.17 1.32 -22.24
CA ALA A 119 -4.30 0.24 -21.77
C ALA A 119 -3.01 0.78 -21.15
N PHE A 120 -2.38 1.75 -21.81
CA PHE A 120 -1.16 2.37 -21.33
C PHE A 120 -1.38 3.21 -20.08
N ALA A 121 -2.51 3.91 -19.97
CA ALA A 121 -2.88 4.65 -18.76
C ALA A 121 -3.07 3.70 -17.57
N PHE A 122 -3.73 2.55 -17.77
CA PHE A 122 -3.84 1.51 -16.74
C PHE A 122 -2.47 0.92 -16.37
N SER A 123 -1.62 0.63 -17.35
CA SER A 123 -0.25 0.15 -17.09
C SER A 123 0.59 1.13 -16.29
N LEU A 124 0.52 2.43 -16.61
CA LEU A 124 1.16 3.43 -15.77
C LEU A 124 0.52 3.51 -14.38
N GLY A 125 -0.81 3.42 -14.29
CA GLY A 125 -1.56 3.41 -13.03
C GLY A 125 -1.18 2.26 -12.11
N VAL A 126 -0.92 1.06 -12.65
CA VAL A 126 -0.37 -0.07 -11.88
C VAL A 126 0.95 0.31 -11.23
N VAL A 127 1.86 0.88 -12.00
CA VAL A 127 3.20 1.22 -11.52
C VAL A 127 3.20 2.40 -10.55
N THR A 128 2.41 3.44 -10.82
CA THR A 128 2.28 4.57 -9.88
C THR A 128 1.58 4.13 -8.60
N GLY A 129 0.62 3.19 -8.68
CA GLY A 129 0.00 2.52 -7.55
C GLY A 129 1.00 1.69 -6.72
N ILE A 130 1.81 0.83 -7.35
CA ILE A 130 2.89 0.09 -6.69
C ILE A 130 3.88 1.04 -6.02
N SER A 131 4.17 2.18 -6.65
CA SER A 131 5.11 3.17 -6.12
C SER A 131 4.59 3.89 -4.86
N ILE A 132 3.30 3.80 -4.55
CA ILE A 132 2.78 4.24 -3.24
C ILE A 132 3.46 3.48 -2.12
N ASN A 133 3.84 2.22 -2.31
CA ASN A 133 4.60 1.45 -1.33
C ASN A 133 6.01 2.02 -1.08
N THR A 134 6.67 2.52 -2.12
CA THR A 134 7.93 3.28 -1.97
C THR A 134 7.70 4.55 -1.15
N ALA A 135 6.62 5.29 -1.44
CA ALA A 135 6.26 6.49 -0.68
C ALA A 135 5.91 6.17 0.78
N HIS A 136 5.24 5.04 1.01
CA HIS A 136 4.87 4.52 2.31
C HIS A 136 6.12 4.27 3.19
N GLU A 137 7.09 3.52 2.68
CA GLU A 137 8.36 3.26 3.38
C GLU A 137 9.11 4.56 3.70
N LEU A 138 9.20 5.48 2.74
CA LEU A 138 9.85 6.78 2.93
C LEU A 138 9.10 7.67 3.94
N GLY A 139 7.77 7.60 3.95
CA GLY A 139 6.90 8.42 4.76
C GLY A 139 7.03 8.13 6.25
N HIS A 140 7.29 6.87 6.62
CA HIS A 140 7.50 6.45 8.01
C HIS A 140 8.83 6.89 8.61
N LYS A 141 9.80 7.29 7.77
CA LYS A 141 11.11 7.71 8.26
C LYS A 141 11.01 9.08 8.94
N THR A 142 11.93 9.36 9.85
CA THR A 142 12.00 10.63 10.59
C THR A 142 12.78 11.71 9.84
N ASN A 143 13.55 11.34 8.81
CA ASN A 143 14.34 12.25 8.01
C ASN A 143 13.46 13.14 7.13
N GLY A 144 13.70 14.46 7.14
CA GLY A 144 12.93 15.42 6.34
C GLY A 144 13.05 15.22 4.83
N PHE A 145 14.20 14.81 4.32
CA PHE A 145 14.40 14.50 2.89
C PHE A 145 13.60 13.27 2.47
N GLU A 146 13.59 12.20 3.28
CA GLU A 146 12.81 10.99 2.99
C GLU A 146 11.30 11.29 2.98
N ARG A 147 10.82 12.06 3.96
CA ARG A 147 9.41 12.53 3.99
C ARG A 147 9.05 13.42 2.81
N TRP A 148 9.97 14.27 2.36
CA TRP A 148 9.77 15.06 1.14
C TRP A 148 9.72 14.17 -0.10
N LEU A 149 10.62 13.18 -0.19
CA LEU A 149 10.66 12.20 -1.28
C LEU A 149 9.39 11.33 -1.31
N ALA A 150 8.79 11.02 -0.15
CA ALA A 150 7.49 10.36 -0.07
C ALA A 150 6.39 11.17 -0.78
N LYS A 151 6.30 12.47 -0.49
CA LYS A 151 5.32 13.37 -1.14
C LYS A 151 5.56 13.51 -2.64
N ILE A 152 6.83 13.59 -3.06
CA ILE A 152 7.24 13.56 -4.47
C ILE A 152 6.78 12.25 -5.12
N THR A 153 7.01 11.10 -4.48
CA THR A 153 6.60 9.78 -4.99
C THR A 153 5.07 9.65 -5.11
N LEU A 154 4.29 10.33 -4.26
CA LEU A 154 2.82 10.36 -4.33
C LEU A 154 2.26 11.35 -5.36
N ALA A 155 3.06 12.28 -5.88
CA ALA A 155 2.58 13.33 -6.78
C ALA A 155 2.03 12.80 -8.11
N PRO A 156 2.64 11.79 -8.78
CA PRO A 156 2.08 11.22 -10.00
C PRO A 156 0.65 10.72 -9.85
N VAL A 157 0.36 9.98 -8.76
CA VAL A 157 -0.94 9.35 -8.50
C VAL A 157 -1.95 10.27 -7.82
N ALA A 158 -1.60 11.55 -7.60
CA ALA A 158 -2.45 12.56 -6.97
C ALA A 158 -3.01 12.19 -5.57
N TYR A 159 -2.30 11.32 -4.83
CA TYR A 159 -2.77 10.79 -3.54
C TYR A 159 -1.97 11.34 -2.34
N GLY A 160 -1.50 12.59 -2.44
CA GLY A 160 -0.57 13.18 -1.47
C GLY A 160 -1.09 13.31 -0.03
N HIS A 161 -2.40 13.31 0.18
CA HIS A 161 -3.00 13.37 1.53
C HIS A 161 -2.72 12.09 2.35
N PHE A 162 -2.46 10.97 1.68
CA PHE A 162 -2.06 9.69 2.29
C PHE A 162 -0.85 9.85 3.21
N PHE A 163 0.13 10.70 2.87
CA PHE A 163 1.30 10.94 3.73
C PHE A 163 0.92 11.39 5.15
N VAL A 164 -0.10 12.22 5.26
CA VAL A 164 -0.60 12.70 6.56
C VAL A 164 -1.52 11.67 7.19
N GLU A 165 -2.51 11.20 6.42
CA GLU A 165 -3.52 10.28 6.90
C GLU A 165 -2.87 9.03 7.45
N HIS A 166 -2.04 8.36 6.66
CA HIS A 166 -1.51 7.05 7.02
C HIS A 166 -0.72 7.10 8.33
N ASN A 167 0.20 8.06 8.39
CA ASN A 167 1.20 8.15 9.45
C ASN A 167 0.64 8.69 10.78
N ARG A 168 -0.42 9.50 10.74
CA ARG A 168 -0.98 10.17 11.93
C ARG A 168 -2.46 9.85 12.20
N GLY A 169 -3.10 9.15 11.27
CA GLY A 169 -4.49 8.77 11.28
C GLY A 169 -4.65 7.27 11.31
N HIS A 170 -4.50 6.61 10.16
CA HIS A 170 -4.70 5.17 10.04
C HIS A 170 -3.89 4.37 11.06
N HIS A 171 -2.58 4.55 11.18
CA HIS A 171 -1.78 3.81 12.19
C HIS A 171 -2.26 3.96 13.65
N VAL A 172 -2.87 5.10 13.98
CA VAL A 172 -3.40 5.33 15.33
C VAL A 172 -4.75 4.61 15.52
N ARG A 173 -5.59 4.62 14.48
CA ARG A 173 -6.98 4.16 14.51
C ARG A 173 -7.23 2.83 13.81
N VAL A 174 -6.21 2.20 13.23
CA VAL A 174 -6.31 0.96 12.44
C VAL A 174 -7.07 -0.09 13.22
N ALA A 175 -7.89 -0.86 12.51
CA ALA A 175 -8.84 -1.82 13.06
C ALA A 175 -9.74 -1.18 14.14
N THR A 176 -10.27 0.01 13.89
CA THR A 176 -11.34 0.59 14.70
C THR A 176 -12.41 1.21 13.80
N PRO A 177 -13.67 1.36 14.26
CA PRO A 177 -14.72 1.99 13.47
C PRO A 177 -14.44 3.44 13.05
N ALA A 178 -13.49 4.12 13.70
CA ALA A 178 -13.11 5.50 13.43
C ALA A 178 -12.05 5.63 12.32
N ASP A 179 -11.44 4.53 11.90
CA ASP A 179 -10.48 4.52 10.80
C ASP A 179 -11.19 4.38 9.44
N PRO A 180 -11.08 5.37 8.53
CA PRO A 180 -11.67 5.25 7.20
C PRO A 180 -11.08 4.08 6.39
N ALA A 181 -9.82 3.71 6.61
CA ALA A 181 -9.14 2.67 5.86
C ALA A 181 -9.35 1.25 6.44
N SER A 182 -10.11 1.09 7.53
CA SER A 182 -10.49 -0.22 8.06
C SER A 182 -11.78 -0.72 7.42
N ALA A 183 -11.69 -1.77 6.62
CA ALA A 183 -12.83 -2.37 5.93
C ALA A 183 -13.73 -3.19 6.87
N ARG A 184 -15.04 -3.16 6.59
CA ARG A 184 -16.04 -3.80 7.45
C ARG A 184 -16.44 -5.16 6.91
N PHE A 185 -16.74 -6.11 7.81
CA PHE A 185 -17.39 -7.36 7.45
C PHE A 185 -18.72 -7.09 6.71
N GLY A 186 -18.88 -7.71 5.54
CA GLY A 186 -20.01 -7.54 4.63
C GLY A 186 -20.05 -6.22 3.84
N GLU A 187 -19.05 -5.36 3.95
CA GLU A 187 -18.88 -4.20 3.07
C GLU A 187 -18.15 -4.64 1.80
N SER A 188 -18.64 -4.27 0.61
CA SER A 188 -17.92 -4.56 -0.63
C SER A 188 -16.81 -3.55 -0.88
N PHE A 189 -15.80 -3.90 -1.69
CA PHE A 189 -14.77 -2.94 -2.09
C PHE A 189 -15.37 -1.67 -2.73
N TRP A 190 -16.44 -1.80 -3.50
CA TRP A 190 -17.10 -0.67 -4.17
C TRP A 190 -17.84 0.27 -3.21
N GLU A 191 -18.28 -0.23 -2.06
CA GLU A 191 -18.81 0.60 -0.96
C GLU A 191 -17.69 1.21 -0.11
N PHE A 192 -16.62 0.45 0.09
CA PHE A 192 -15.43 0.86 0.82
C PHE A 192 -14.70 2.01 0.13
N LEU A 193 -14.45 1.92 -1.18
CA LEU A 193 -13.61 2.85 -1.94
C LEU A 193 -14.00 4.34 -1.77
N PRO A 194 -15.25 4.76 -2.02
CA PRO A 194 -15.62 6.16 -1.79
C PRO A 194 -15.58 6.55 -0.31
N ARG A 195 -15.87 5.62 0.60
CA ARG A 195 -15.83 5.86 2.06
C ARG A 195 -14.41 6.11 2.55
N THR A 196 -13.46 5.26 2.15
CA THR A 196 -12.05 5.40 2.54
C THR A 196 -11.47 6.68 1.94
N VAL A 197 -11.65 6.95 0.64
CA VAL A 197 -11.06 8.14 -0.01
C VAL A 197 -11.56 9.45 0.63
N VAL A 198 -12.88 9.61 0.76
CA VAL A 198 -13.46 10.83 1.35
C VAL A 198 -13.11 10.94 2.83
N GLY A 199 -13.15 9.82 3.56
CA GLY A 199 -12.79 9.77 4.97
C GLY A 199 -11.32 10.12 5.21
N SER A 200 -10.42 9.61 4.39
CA SER A 200 -8.97 9.83 4.44
C SER A 200 -8.60 11.28 4.14
N VAL A 201 -9.21 11.91 3.14
CA VAL A 201 -9.03 13.35 2.88
C VAL A 201 -9.49 14.20 4.06
N LYS A 202 -10.67 13.92 4.62
CA LYS A 202 -11.21 14.65 5.79
C LYS A 202 -10.32 14.45 7.03
N SER A 203 -9.89 13.21 7.26
CA SER A 203 -8.97 12.82 8.33
C SER A 203 -7.64 13.56 8.23
N ALA A 204 -6.99 13.53 7.07
CA ALA A 204 -5.74 14.25 6.81
C ALA A 204 -5.87 15.76 7.06
N TRP A 205 -6.95 16.38 6.55
CA TRP A 205 -7.20 17.81 6.75
C TRP A 205 -7.40 18.18 8.22
N ALA A 206 -8.18 17.39 8.97
CA ALA A 206 -8.41 17.62 10.39
C ALA A 206 -7.13 17.47 11.21
N LEU A 207 -6.31 16.47 10.92
CA LEU A 207 -5.01 16.24 11.57
C LEU A 207 -4.03 17.40 11.32
N GLU A 208 -3.98 17.91 10.10
CA GLU A 208 -3.15 19.07 9.75
C GLU A 208 -3.63 20.36 10.40
N LYS A 209 -4.95 20.60 10.38
CA LYS A 209 -5.55 21.74 11.06
C LYS A 209 -5.18 21.74 12.54
N GLN A 210 -5.37 20.61 13.23
CA GLN A 210 -5.03 20.49 14.65
C GLN A 210 -3.52 20.70 14.91
N ARG A 211 -2.64 20.13 14.08
CA ARG A 211 -1.18 20.32 14.22
C ARG A 211 -0.79 21.79 14.07
N LEU A 212 -1.33 22.47 13.07
CA LEU A 212 -0.96 23.85 12.75
C LEU A 212 -1.52 24.84 13.77
N GLU A 213 -2.76 24.65 14.23
CA GLU A 213 -3.35 25.47 15.30
C GLU A 213 -2.54 25.38 16.60
N ARG A 214 -2.10 24.17 16.98
CA ARG A 214 -1.22 23.97 18.16
C ARG A 214 0.13 24.66 18.02
N ASN A 215 0.58 24.90 16.79
CA ASN A 215 1.85 25.57 16.47
C ASN A 215 1.67 27.06 16.12
N GLY A 216 0.48 27.64 16.30
CA GLY A 216 0.21 29.05 15.99
C GLY A 216 0.27 29.37 14.50
N HIS A 217 -0.05 28.41 13.62
CA HIS A 217 -0.05 28.58 12.17
C HIS A 217 -1.43 28.38 11.57
N SER A 218 -1.72 29.10 10.48
CA SER A 218 -2.93 28.89 9.67
C SER A 218 -2.88 27.53 8.96
N VAL A 219 -4.04 26.88 8.84
CA VAL A 219 -4.22 25.66 8.02
C VAL A 219 -3.95 25.93 6.54
N TRP A 220 -4.13 27.17 6.08
CA TRP A 220 -3.83 27.63 4.72
C TRP A 220 -2.40 28.17 4.60
N SER A 221 -1.43 27.42 5.12
CA SER A 221 -0.01 27.79 5.04
C SER A 221 0.79 26.74 4.28
N TRP A 222 1.94 27.13 3.75
CA TRP A 222 2.89 26.22 3.09
C TRP A 222 3.40 25.10 4.01
N ARG A 223 3.22 25.25 5.33
CA ARG A 223 3.57 24.24 6.34
C ARG A 223 2.58 23.09 6.35
N ASN A 224 1.39 23.26 5.77
CA ASN A 224 0.40 22.19 5.65
C ASN A 224 0.91 21.11 4.68
N ASP A 225 1.15 19.91 5.21
CA ASP A 225 1.71 18.80 4.44
C ASP A 225 0.75 18.28 3.36
N VAL A 226 -0.57 18.40 3.57
CA VAL A 226 -1.58 18.07 2.55
C VAL A 226 -1.51 19.06 1.39
N LEU A 227 -1.53 20.36 1.68
CA LEU A 227 -1.45 21.40 0.64
C LEU A 227 -0.12 21.32 -0.12
N ASN A 228 0.98 21.06 0.58
CA ASN A 228 2.29 20.90 -0.02
C ASN A 228 2.34 19.70 -0.99
N ALA A 229 1.79 18.54 -0.60
CA ALA A 229 1.75 17.37 -1.47
C ALA A 229 0.81 17.55 -2.68
N TRP A 230 -0.33 18.21 -2.50
CA TRP A 230 -1.24 18.55 -3.61
C TRP A 230 -0.62 19.56 -4.57
N ALA A 231 0.11 20.56 -4.07
CA ALA A 231 0.84 21.50 -4.91
C ALA A 231 1.89 20.79 -5.80
N MET A 232 2.61 19.79 -5.26
CA MET A 232 3.54 18.98 -6.05
C MET A 232 2.84 18.25 -7.20
N THR A 233 1.65 17.71 -6.95
CA THR A 233 0.82 17.07 -7.98
C THR A 233 0.42 18.07 -9.06
N VAL A 234 -0.11 19.24 -8.66
CA VAL A 234 -0.53 20.30 -9.58
C VAL A 234 0.62 20.75 -10.47
N VAL A 235 1.81 20.98 -9.90
CA VAL A 235 2.99 21.37 -10.67
C VAL A 235 3.39 20.27 -11.66
N LEU A 236 3.49 19.01 -11.20
CA LEU A 236 3.84 17.88 -12.07
C LEU A 236 2.85 17.75 -13.24
N TRP A 237 1.55 17.76 -12.95
CA TRP A 237 0.52 17.60 -13.97
C TRP A 237 0.46 18.80 -14.92
N ALA A 238 0.65 20.02 -14.42
CA ALA A 238 0.73 21.20 -15.28
C ALA A 238 1.90 21.10 -16.28
N VAL A 239 3.07 20.62 -15.84
CA VAL A 239 4.21 20.37 -16.74
C VAL A 239 3.88 19.30 -17.78
N CYS A 240 3.23 18.21 -17.36
CA CYS A 240 2.82 17.14 -18.29
C CYS A 240 1.80 17.63 -19.32
N ILE A 241 0.79 18.40 -18.89
CA ILE A 241 -0.24 18.98 -19.77
C ILE A 241 0.38 20.02 -20.71
N ALA A 242 1.32 20.85 -20.25
CA ALA A 242 2.03 21.80 -21.10
C ALA A 242 2.88 21.09 -22.16
N PHE A 243 3.49 19.94 -21.82
CA PHE A 243 4.33 19.16 -22.71
C PHE A 243 3.52 18.33 -23.73
N VAL A 244 2.49 17.60 -23.29
CA VAL A 244 1.73 16.65 -24.11
C VAL A 244 0.48 17.29 -24.75
N GLY A 245 -0.04 18.35 -24.15
CA GLY A 245 -1.33 18.96 -24.48
C GLY A 245 -2.51 18.38 -23.70
N ILE A 246 -3.72 18.82 -24.03
CA ILE A 246 -4.95 18.48 -23.28
C ILE A 246 -5.23 16.98 -23.19
N LYS A 247 -4.74 16.18 -24.15
CA LYS A 247 -4.84 14.72 -24.13
C LYS A 247 -4.12 14.07 -22.93
N ALA A 248 -3.25 14.77 -22.22
CA ALA A 248 -2.69 14.27 -20.97
C ALA A 248 -3.72 14.19 -19.83
N VAL A 249 -4.73 15.07 -19.82
CA VAL A 249 -5.69 15.15 -18.71
C VAL A 249 -6.43 13.83 -18.47
N PRO A 250 -7.13 13.24 -19.45
CA PRO A 250 -7.79 11.95 -19.22
C PRO A 250 -6.79 10.83 -18.86
N PHE A 251 -5.58 10.84 -19.43
CA PHE A 251 -4.54 9.85 -19.14
C PHE A 251 -4.10 9.91 -17.67
N LEU A 252 -3.78 11.12 -17.20
CA LEU A 252 -3.36 11.40 -15.84
C LEU A 252 -4.46 11.06 -14.83
N LEU A 253 -5.73 11.32 -15.18
CA LEU A 253 -6.87 10.95 -14.36
C LEU A 253 -7.05 9.43 -14.27
N ILE A 254 -7.01 8.71 -15.40
CA ILE A 254 -7.15 7.23 -15.41
C ILE A 254 -6.05 6.59 -14.56
N GLN A 255 -4.78 6.96 -14.78
CA GLN A 255 -3.68 6.37 -14.03
C GLN A 255 -3.74 6.73 -12.54
N ALA A 256 -4.17 7.95 -12.18
CA ALA A 256 -4.24 8.38 -10.79
C ALA A 256 -5.37 7.69 -10.03
N VAL A 257 -6.58 7.66 -10.62
CA VAL A 257 -7.73 6.98 -10.03
C VAL A 257 -7.43 5.50 -9.87
N TYR A 258 -6.89 4.86 -10.90
CA TYR A 258 -6.56 3.44 -10.82
C TYR A 258 -5.43 3.17 -9.82
N GLY A 259 -4.32 3.91 -9.88
CA GLY A 259 -3.20 3.74 -8.96
C GLY A 259 -3.58 4.00 -7.50
N ALA A 260 -4.39 5.03 -7.21
CA ALA A 260 -4.92 5.27 -5.87
C ALA A 260 -5.88 4.16 -5.43
N SER A 261 -6.72 3.65 -6.33
CA SER A 261 -7.61 2.53 -6.01
C SER A 261 -6.86 1.24 -5.67
N LEU A 262 -5.63 1.05 -6.20
CA LEU A 262 -4.77 -0.08 -5.86
C LEU A 262 -4.29 -0.04 -4.42
N LEU A 263 -3.93 1.15 -3.89
CA LEU A 263 -3.68 1.31 -2.46
C LEU A 263 -4.94 0.98 -1.65
N GLU A 264 -6.09 1.52 -2.05
CA GLU A 264 -7.31 1.34 -1.24
C GLU A 264 -7.81 -0.11 -1.24
N VAL A 265 -7.68 -0.86 -2.33
CA VAL A 265 -8.01 -2.29 -2.29
C VAL A 265 -7.03 -3.09 -1.42
N VAL A 266 -5.78 -2.64 -1.30
CA VAL A 266 -4.80 -3.21 -0.34
C VAL A 266 -5.20 -2.91 1.11
N ASN A 267 -5.57 -1.65 1.44
CA ASN A 267 -6.13 -1.33 2.76
C ASN A 267 -7.38 -2.18 3.06
N TYR A 268 -8.25 -2.36 2.05
CA TYR A 268 -9.46 -3.15 2.18
C TYR A 268 -9.19 -4.60 2.56
N LEU A 269 -8.27 -5.27 1.85
CA LEU A 269 -7.92 -6.67 2.14
C LEU A 269 -7.17 -6.81 3.47
N GLU A 270 -6.31 -5.84 3.82
CA GLU A 270 -5.49 -5.84 5.02
C GLU A 270 -6.29 -5.76 6.32
N HIS A 271 -7.42 -5.06 6.30
CA HIS A 271 -8.20 -4.77 7.52
C HIS A 271 -9.63 -5.30 7.48
N TYR A 272 -9.96 -6.16 6.51
CA TYR A 272 -11.32 -6.65 6.32
C TYR A 272 -11.91 -7.34 7.56
N GLY A 273 -12.92 -6.71 8.15
CA GLY A 273 -13.69 -7.26 9.28
C GLY A 273 -12.97 -7.27 10.63
N LEU A 274 -11.69 -6.89 10.66
CA LEU A 274 -10.89 -6.87 11.88
C LEU A 274 -11.17 -5.60 12.70
N CYS A 275 -11.14 -5.76 14.02
CA CYS A 275 -11.39 -4.71 14.99
C CYS A 275 -10.62 -5.00 16.27
N ARG A 276 -10.02 -3.96 16.82
CA ARG A 276 -9.42 -3.92 18.16
C ARG A 276 -10.53 -3.91 19.20
N LYS A 277 -10.27 -4.57 20.32
CA LYS A 277 -11.18 -4.51 21.46
C LYS A 277 -11.19 -3.11 22.07
N GLN A 278 -12.40 -2.62 22.35
CA GLN A 278 -12.56 -1.42 23.18
C GLN A 278 -12.44 -1.81 24.66
N LEU A 279 -11.55 -1.13 25.38
CA LEU A 279 -11.32 -1.33 26.81
C LEU A 279 -12.41 -0.60 27.63
N PRO A 280 -12.60 -0.97 28.91
CA PRO A 280 -13.54 -0.26 29.80
C PRO A 280 -13.29 1.25 29.93
N SER A 281 -12.07 1.71 29.65
CA SER A 281 -11.71 3.13 29.61
C SER A 281 -12.25 3.89 28.39
N GLY A 282 -12.90 3.20 27.44
CA GLY A 282 -13.34 3.75 26.15
C GLY A 282 -12.26 3.81 25.08
N ARG A 283 -10.98 3.54 25.43
CA ARG A 283 -9.87 3.44 24.47
C ARG A 283 -9.79 2.06 23.84
N TYR A 284 -9.29 1.98 22.61
CA TYR A 284 -8.95 0.71 21.98
C TYR A 284 -7.61 0.17 22.51
N GLU A 285 -7.51 -1.15 22.65
CA GLU A 285 -6.26 -1.84 22.98
C GLU A 285 -5.14 -1.54 21.98
N ARG A 286 -3.86 -1.76 22.29
CA ARG A 286 -2.77 -1.46 21.35
C ARG A 286 -2.92 -2.30 20.07
N CYS A 287 -2.56 -1.73 18.91
CA CYS A 287 -2.46 -2.51 17.68
C CYS A 287 -1.38 -3.60 17.81
N THR A 288 -1.74 -4.81 17.42
CA THR A 288 -0.92 -6.03 17.45
C THR A 288 -1.07 -6.77 16.11
N PRO A 289 -0.22 -7.76 15.80
CA PRO A 289 -0.32 -8.51 14.55
C PRO A 289 -1.68 -9.17 14.27
N GLN A 290 -2.54 -9.34 15.28
CA GLN A 290 -3.90 -9.87 15.12
C GLN A 290 -4.86 -8.92 14.39
N HIS A 291 -4.52 -7.64 14.29
CA HIS A 291 -5.39 -6.60 13.76
C HIS A 291 -5.16 -6.29 12.27
N SER A 292 -4.41 -7.15 11.57
CA SER A 292 -4.18 -7.04 10.14
C SER A 292 -4.04 -8.42 9.52
N TRP A 293 -4.65 -8.61 8.36
CA TRP A 293 -4.41 -9.76 7.52
C TRP A 293 -3.00 -9.68 6.94
N ASN A 294 -2.33 -10.82 6.93
CA ASN A 294 -0.95 -10.95 6.51
C ASN A 294 -0.87 -11.89 5.30
N SER A 295 0.13 -11.72 4.47
CA SER A 295 0.54 -12.70 3.47
C SER A 295 2.06 -12.75 3.41
N ASN A 296 2.64 -13.75 2.77
CA ASN A 296 4.09 -13.95 2.85
C ASN A 296 4.73 -14.52 1.59
N HIS A 297 4.08 -14.40 0.43
CA HIS A 297 4.65 -14.92 -0.80
C HIS A 297 5.92 -14.17 -1.22
N VAL A 298 6.94 -14.92 -1.62
CA VAL A 298 8.28 -14.39 -1.94
C VAL A 298 8.23 -13.32 -3.02
N VAL A 299 7.57 -13.61 -4.15
CA VAL A 299 7.59 -12.73 -5.32
C VAL A 299 6.86 -11.43 -4.99
N THR A 300 5.66 -11.53 -4.40
CA THR A 300 4.93 -10.35 -3.95
C THR A 300 5.66 -9.50 -2.91
N ASN A 301 6.38 -10.12 -1.99
CA ASN A 301 7.20 -9.38 -1.04
C ASN A 301 8.36 -8.64 -1.72
N LEU A 302 9.00 -9.21 -2.73
CA LEU A 302 10.13 -8.56 -3.40
C LEU A 302 9.73 -7.27 -4.13
N PHE A 303 8.58 -7.26 -4.82
CA PHE A 303 8.16 -6.05 -5.54
C PHE A 303 7.38 -5.05 -4.68
N LEU A 304 6.68 -5.51 -3.64
CA LEU A 304 6.00 -4.63 -2.67
C LEU A 304 6.87 -4.34 -1.44
N TYR A 305 8.19 -4.49 -1.48
CA TYR A 305 9.06 -4.24 -0.30
C TYR A 305 8.45 -4.77 1.00
N GLN A 306 8.16 -6.07 1.04
CA GLN A 306 7.54 -6.78 2.17
C GLN A 306 6.22 -6.22 2.72
N LEU A 307 5.48 -5.43 1.94
CA LEU A 307 4.19 -4.89 2.39
C LEU A 307 3.24 -5.99 2.90
N GLN A 308 3.31 -7.21 2.36
CA GLN A 308 2.44 -8.30 2.82
C GLN A 308 2.68 -8.72 4.27
N ARG A 309 3.85 -8.39 4.84
CA ARG A 309 4.15 -8.54 6.28
C ARG A 309 3.52 -7.40 7.10
N HIS A 310 2.30 -7.04 6.73
CA HIS A 310 1.58 -5.86 7.19
C HIS A 310 1.24 -5.90 8.68
N ALA A 311 1.02 -7.11 9.21
CA ALA A 311 0.75 -7.32 10.62
C ALA A 311 1.91 -6.82 11.51
N ASP A 312 3.15 -7.03 11.09
CA ASP A 312 4.32 -6.49 11.78
C ASP A 312 4.49 -5.00 11.53
N HIS A 313 4.22 -4.53 10.31
CA HIS A 313 4.24 -3.12 9.98
C HIS A 313 3.32 -2.30 10.91
N HIS A 314 2.08 -2.73 11.15
CA HIS A 314 1.19 -2.03 12.08
C HIS A 314 1.56 -2.18 13.55
N ALA A 315 2.16 -3.31 13.94
CA ALA A 315 2.66 -3.49 15.30
C ALA A 315 3.91 -2.61 15.58
N ASN A 316 4.73 -2.39 14.55
CA ASN A 316 6.04 -1.74 14.58
C ASN A 316 6.25 -0.80 13.36
N PRO A 317 5.51 0.32 13.24
CA PRO A 317 5.45 1.14 12.01
C PRO A 317 6.77 1.80 11.59
N THR A 318 7.72 1.92 12.51
CA THR A 318 9.05 2.47 12.20
C THR A 318 10.00 1.44 11.61
N ARG A 319 9.65 0.14 11.67
CA ARG A 319 10.48 -0.96 11.17
C ARG A 319 10.54 -0.90 9.65
N SER A 320 11.77 -0.94 9.13
CA SER A 320 12.04 -0.85 7.70
C SER A 320 11.70 -2.17 6.99
N PHE A 321 11.35 -2.11 5.71
CA PHE A 321 10.84 -3.28 4.97
C PHE A 321 11.70 -4.54 5.06
N GLN A 322 13.03 -4.40 5.01
CA GLN A 322 13.96 -5.52 5.06
C GLN A 322 13.99 -6.21 6.43
N ALA A 323 13.49 -5.54 7.46
CA ALA A 323 13.44 -6.01 8.83
C ALA A 323 12.06 -6.55 9.23
N LEU A 324 11.02 -6.40 8.37
CA LEU A 324 9.66 -6.85 8.66
C LEU A 324 9.60 -8.36 8.85
N ARG A 325 8.73 -8.79 9.78
CA ARG A 325 8.63 -10.17 10.23
C ARG A 325 7.26 -10.77 9.97
N HIS A 326 7.22 -12.06 9.67
CA HIS A 326 6.01 -12.85 9.56
C HIS A 326 5.67 -13.49 10.92
N PHE A 327 4.39 -13.51 11.26
CA PHE A 327 3.87 -14.14 12.47
C PHE A 327 2.80 -15.16 12.11
N GLU A 328 3.01 -16.44 12.40
CA GLU A 328 2.04 -17.50 12.08
C GLU A 328 0.68 -17.31 12.77
N HIS A 329 0.67 -16.60 13.89
CA HIS A 329 -0.53 -16.30 14.68
C HIS A 329 -1.27 -15.02 14.24
N SER A 330 -0.77 -14.27 13.25
CA SER A 330 -1.58 -13.23 12.63
C SER A 330 -2.58 -13.84 11.64
N PRO A 331 -3.75 -13.21 11.43
CA PRO A 331 -4.68 -13.62 10.38
C PRO A 331 -3.95 -13.68 9.04
N GLN A 332 -4.12 -14.76 8.27
CA GLN A 332 -3.48 -14.91 6.96
C GLN A 332 -4.50 -14.83 5.83
N LEU A 333 -4.14 -14.09 4.77
CA LEU A 333 -4.82 -14.18 3.48
C LEU A 333 -4.52 -15.53 2.83
N PRO A 334 -5.45 -16.08 2.03
CA PRO A 334 -5.25 -17.36 1.37
C PRO A 334 -4.34 -17.33 0.13
N ALA A 335 -3.93 -16.14 -0.32
CA ALA A 335 -3.06 -15.94 -1.46
C ALA A 335 -2.30 -14.60 -1.35
N GLY A 336 -1.40 -14.35 -2.29
CA GLY A 336 -0.69 -13.08 -2.43
C GLY A 336 -1.62 -11.92 -2.75
N TYR A 337 -1.18 -10.70 -2.43
CA TYR A 337 -2.00 -9.50 -2.58
C TYR A 337 -2.55 -9.34 -3.99
N ALA A 338 -1.74 -9.58 -5.02
CA ALA A 338 -2.18 -9.47 -6.41
C ALA A 338 -3.41 -10.35 -6.73
N ALA A 339 -3.43 -11.60 -6.25
CA ALA A 339 -4.58 -12.49 -6.40
C ALA A 339 -5.79 -12.02 -5.57
N MET A 340 -5.53 -11.56 -4.35
CA MET A 340 -6.58 -11.09 -3.44
C MET A 340 -7.25 -9.80 -3.93
N VAL A 341 -6.52 -8.91 -4.61
CA VAL A 341 -7.08 -7.73 -5.27
C VAL A 341 -8.12 -8.12 -6.32
N MET A 342 -7.80 -9.09 -7.18
CA MET A 342 -8.74 -9.58 -8.19
C MET A 342 -10.00 -10.19 -7.56
N LEU A 343 -9.86 -10.90 -6.44
CA LEU A 343 -11.00 -11.42 -5.69
C LEU A 343 -11.85 -10.30 -5.07
N ALA A 344 -11.22 -9.26 -4.52
CA ALA A 344 -11.91 -8.13 -3.88
C ALA A 344 -12.81 -7.34 -4.85
N TYR A 345 -12.40 -7.26 -6.13
CA TYR A 345 -13.21 -6.64 -7.18
C TYR A 345 -14.49 -7.41 -7.54
N VAL A 346 -14.60 -8.68 -7.12
CA VAL A 346 -15.78 -9.53 -7.31
C VAL A 346 -16.41 -9.86 -5.95
N PRO A 347 -17.29 -8.99 -5.39
CA PRO A 347 -17.76 -9.11 -4.01
C PRO A 347 -18.32 -10.49 -3.61
N PRO A 348 -19.12 -11.19 -4.45
CA PRO A 348 -19.59 -12.53 -4.10
C PRO A 348 -18.46 -13.54 -3.87
N LEU A 349 -17.37 -13.47 -4.65
CA LEU A 349 -16.19 -14.33 -4.48
C LEU A 349 -15.41 -13.93 -3.24
N TRP A 350 -15.19 -12.62 -3.05
CA TRP A 350 -14.55 -12.08 -1.85
C TRP A 350 -15.25 -12.57 -0.57
N PHE A 351 -16.57 -12.39 -0.47
CA PHE A 351 -17.33 -12.79 0.72
C PHE A 351 -17.29 -14.30 0.95
N ARG A 352 -17.36 -15.11 -0.11
CA ARG A 352 -17.25 -16.57 -0.02
C ARG A 352 -15.90 -17.02 0.57
N VAL A 353 -14.83 -16.28 0.28
CA VAL A 353 -13.48 -16.58 0.75
C VAL A 353 -13.19 -15.98 2.12
N MET A 354 -13.51 -14.70 2.33
CA MET A 354 -13.04 -13.94 3.49
C MET A 354 -14.01 -13.94 4.67
N ASN A 355 -15.33 -14.04 4.47
CA ASN A 355 -16.26 -14.06 5.60
C ASN A 355 -16.02 -15.24 6.56
N PRO A 356 -15.85 -16.50 6.07
CA PRO A 356 -15.53 -17.61 6.96
C PRO A 356 -14.23 -17.43 7.73
N ARG A 357 -13.24 -16.74 7.13
CA ARG A 357 -11.94 -16.47 7.77
C ARG A 357 -12.06 -15.45 8.89
N VAL A 358 -12.84 -14.39 8.71
CA VAL A 358 -13.14 -13.43 9.78
C VAL A 358 -13.88 -14.13 10.93
N ILE A 359 -14.89 -14.95 10.62
CA ILE A 359 -15.64 -15.71 11.64
C ILE A 359 -14.72 -16.65 12.42
N ALA A 360 -13.82 -17.36 11.71
CA ALA A 360 -12.85 -18.26 12.33
C ALA A 360 -11.85 -17.50 13.21
N HIS A 361 -11.37 -16.33 12.77
CA HIS A 361 -10.47 -15.47 13.56
C HIS A 361 -11.09 -15.10 14.91
N TYR A 362 -12.38 -14.76 14.92
CA TYR A 362 -13.13 -14.46 16.15
C TYR A 362 -13.73 -15.69 16.84
N GLN A 363 -13.39 -16.91 16.41
CA GLN A 363 -13.90 -18.17 16.98
C GLN A 363 -15.44 -18.25 17.02
N GLY A 364 -16.12 -17.56 16.09
CA GLY A 364 -17.57 -17.47 16.04
C GLY A 364 -18.20 -16.41 16.95
N ASP A 365 -17.44 -15.61 17.71
CA ASP A 365 -17.94 -14.43 18.41
C ASP A 365 -17.79 -13.17 17.54
N MET A 366 -18.80 -12.89 16.71
CA MET A 366 -18.76 -11.72 15.83
C MET A 366 -19.11 -10.41 16.53
N SER A 367 -19.36 -10.40 17.84
CA SER A 367 -19.63 -9.16 18.60
C SER A 367 -18.43 -8.20 18.56
N GLN A 368 -17.22 -8.75 18.50
CA GLN A 368 -15.96 -8.01 18.48
C GLN A 368 -15.55 -7.54 17.08
N ALA A 369 -16.16 -8.06 16.01
CA ALA A 369 -15.77 -7.73 14.63
C ALA A 369 -16.25 -6.33 14.18
N ASN A 370 -15.52 -5.73 13.24
CA ASN A 370 -15.92 -4.49 12.58
C ASN A 370 -16.94 -4.81 11.48
N ILE A 371 -18.23 -4.71 11.79
CA ILE A 371 -19.31 -5.15 10.88
C ILE A 371 -20.01 -3.96 10.24
N LYS A 372 -20.40 -4.09 8.96
CA LYS A 372 -21.22 -3.10 8.27
C LYS A 372 -22.51 -2.84 9.06
N PRO A 373 -22.84 -1.58 9.41
CA PRO A 373 -23.95 -1.27 10.32
C PRO A 373 -25.28 -1.92 9.93
N SER A 374 -25.60 -1.96 8.63
CA SER A 374 -26.87 -2.49 8.11
C SER A 374 -27.10 -3.98 8.35
N ILE A 375 -26.04 -4.76 8.64
CA ILE A 375 -26.13 -6.21 8.86
C ILE A 375 -25.64 -6.63 10.25
N ARG A 376 -25.25 -5.67 11.10
CA ARG A 376 -24.59 -5.97 12.38
C ARG A 376 -25.45 -6.82 13.29
N GLU A 377 -26.70 -6.44 13.50
CA GLU A 377 -27.62 -7.16 14.39
C GLU A 377 -27.84 -8.60 13.92
N GLN A 378 -28.04 -8.79 12.60
CA GLN A 378 -28.19 -10.11 12.00
C GLN A 378 -26.94 -10.99 12.19
N VAL A 379 -25.75 -10.45 11.93
CA VAL A 379 -24.49 -11.20 12.04
C VAL A 379 -24.19 -11.56 13.49
N VAL A 380 -24.39 -10.64 14.43
CA VAL A 380 -24.17 -10.90 15.87
C VAL A 380 -25.20 -11.90 16.42
N ALA A 381 -26.45 -11.85 15.97
CA ALA A 381 -27.46 -12.85 16.34
C ALA A 381 -27.12 -14.26 15.81
N GLN A 382 -26.53 -14.34 14.61
CA GLN A 382 -26.09 -15.61 14.02
C GLN A 382 -24.81 -16.17 14.69
N TYR A 383 -23.92 -15.28 15.14
CA TYR A 383 -22.60 -15.60 15.70
C TYR A 383 -22.38 -14.86 17.03
N PRO A 384 -23.13 -15.23 18.09
CA PRO A 384 -23.10 -14.52 19.36
C PRO A 384 -21.81 -14.81 20.16
N ALA A 385 -21.54 -13.98 21.16
CA ALA A 385 -20.48 -14.23 22.12
C ALA A 385 -20.68 -15.58 22.82
N ARG A 386 -19.62 -16.38 22.92
CA ARG A 386 -19.66 -17.63 23.67
C ARG A 386 -19.75 -17.29 25.16
N ALA A 387 -20.73 -17.90 25.83
CA ALA A 387 -20.98 -17.74 27.27
C ALA A 387 -19.83 -18.31 28.12
#